data_AF-A0A087X3X2-F1
#
_entry.id   AF-A0A087X3X2-F1
#
_cell.length_a   1.000
_cell.length_b   1.000
_cell.length_c   1.000
_cell.angle_alpha   90.00
_cell.angle_beta   90.00
_cell.angle_gamma   90.00
#
_symmetry.space_group_name_H-M   'P 1'
#
loop_
_entity.id
_entity.type
_entity.pdbx_description
1 polymer ?
#
loop_
_entity_poly.entity_id
_entity_poly.type
_entity_poly.pdbx_seq_one_letter_code
_entity_poly.pdbx_strand_id
1 'polypeptide(L)'
;CYGIKMVRSWPIFSMRSCTTWTIRAAPVPMVDETQAYKYLGVQVNPKRGILPSNPVKEITPILRKISRAPLKPSQKVKMLVTYGIPRITYGADMSLAGILNLRKADLEIRNNVKSWLHLSQSTADGLFYSAKVNGGLVLPKLEKIIPISQVKRWCRMFQSGDVKCRALAPSLLPKLEIEKRWVAATGGVGEGSLHERLTLTSPIVIGKRWRDLEYERWCGLKCQGRGLATFAKDPVSNSWLGDHWGLHESDYILALQLRSSTVGTLTTLSRWRRGNTNCRACGRGWEGIIHVVSQCKFFKKNRMANHNIICGMLAVIGRTLGWVVKQEKRITCPHLGTAVPDLIMLKNGKGLVVDVAVCFEMKPATLRRRAEAKVSKYEKFAPVVCNMFGLADVKTFGFPLGARGKWYEGNSTVLREMGLPRSRIKAMAKLFSVTAIRGSTKILKIFK
;
A
#
# COMPACT_ATOMS: atom_id res chain seq x y z
N CYS A 1 33.98 11.35 -27.10
CA CYS A 1 33.69 12.77 -27.37
C CYS A 1 32.92 12.88 -28.66
N TYR A 2 32.06 13.89 -28.83
CA TYR A 2 31.38 14.20 -30.08
C TYR A 2 31.71 15.63 -30.46
N GLY A 3 32.04 15.88 -31.73
CA GLY A 3 32.16 17.24 -32.25
C GLY A 3 30.79 17.74 -32.72
N ILE A 4 30.53 19.03 -32.61
CA ILE A 4 29.26 19.66 -33.01
C ILE A 4 29.49 20.47 -34.27
N LYS A 5 28.73 20.20 -35.33
CA LYS A 5 28.74 21.00 -36.56
C LYS A 5 27.50 21.90 -36.56
N MET A 6 27.68 23.19 -36.25
CA MET A 6 26.61 24.19 -36.37
C MET A 6 26.72 24.93 -37.70
N VAL A 7 25.59 25.09 -38.40
CA VAL A 7 25.49 25.84 -39.66
C VAL A 7 24.64 27.07 -39.38
N ARG A 8 25.29 28.22 -39.18
CA ARG A 8 24.59 29.51 -39.08
C ARG A 8 24.04 29.89 -40.46
N SER A 9 22.75 30.21 -40.55
CA SER A 9 22.12 30.72 -41.77
C SER A 9 21.57 32.14 -41.53
N TRP A 10 22.15 33.13 -42.22
CA TRP A 10 21.58 34.38 -42.81
C TRP A 10 22.65 35.50 -42.82
N PRO A 11 23.08 36.09 -43.96
CA PRO A 11 23.08 35.61 -45.35
C PRO A 11 24.23 34.60 -45.56
N ILE A 12 24.23 33.87 -46.67
CA ILE A 12 24.99 32.61 -46.86
C ILE A 12 26.51 32.78 -46.69
N PHE A 13 27.06 32.16 -45.63
CA PHE A 13 28.45 31.72 -45.58
C PHE A 13 28.50 30.27 -45.11
N SER A 14 28.82 29.36 -46.02
CA SER A 14 29.14 27.97 -45.72
C SER A 14 30.42 27.91 -44.91
N MET A 15 30.34 27.55 -43.62
CA MET A 15 31.54 27.26 -42.85
C MET A 15 32.11 25.93 -43.32
N ARG A 16 33.32 26.01 -43.89
CA ARG A 16 34.13 24.95 -44.48
C ARG A 16 34.03 23.64 -43.71
N SER A 17 34.08 22.54 -44.46
CA SER A 17 34.33 21.17 -43.98
C SER A 17 35.40 21.17 -42.90
N CYS A 18 34.98 21.16 -41.63
CA CYS A 18 35.88 21.01 -40.51
C CYS A 18 36.49 19.61 -40.63
N THR A 19 37.80 19.53 -40.86
CA THR A 19 38.56 18.28 -40.90
C THR A 19 38.25 17.51 -39.62
N THR A 20 37.86 16.24 -39.74
CA THR A 20 37.46 15.40 -38.59
C THR A 20 38.51 15.48 -37.48
N TRP A 21 38.12 15.97 -36.31
CA TRP A 21 39.03 16.09 -35.18
C TRP A 21 39.46 14.70 -34.75
N THR A 22 40.74 14.48 -34.45
CA THR A 22 41.24 13.19 -34.00
C THR A 22 41.74 13.26 -32.56
N ILE A 23 41.36 12.29 -31.72
CA ILE A 23 41.95 12.09 -30.39
C ILE A 23 42.74 10.78 -30.45
N ARG A 24 44.06 10.83 -30.24
CA ARG A 24 44.97 9.66 -30.36
C ARG A 24 44.77 8.91 -31.69
N ALA A 25 44.75 9.64 -32.81
CA ALA A 25 44.51 9.15 -34.17
C ALA A 25 43.12 8.51 -34.44
N ALA A 26 42.21 8.47 -33.46
CA ALA A 26 40.83 8.06 -33.68
C ALA A 26 39.95 9.28 -34.06
N PRO A 27 39.19 9.23 -35.16
CA PRO A 27 38.29 10.32 -35.55
C PRO A 27 37.17 10.48 -34.52
N VAL A 28 36.93 11.73 -34.13
CA VAL A 28 35.82 12.12 -33.26
C VAL A 28 34.55 12.20 -34.09
N PRO A 29 33.48 11.47 -33.75
CA PRO A 29 32.22 11.53 -34.48
C PRO A 29 31.64 12.96 -34.44
N MET A 30 31.34 13.52 -35.61
CA MET A 30 30.71 14.83 -35.76
C MET A 30 29.19 14.68 -35.83
N VAL A 31 28.47 15.41 -34.99
CA VAL A 31 27.00 15.44 -34.94
C VAL A 31 26.52 16.77 -35.50
N ASP A 32 25.61 16.72 -36.47
CA ASP A 32 24.99 17.90 -37.06
C ASP A 32 23.78 18.41 -36.24
N GLU A 33 23.18 19.52 -36.66
CA GLU A 33 22.01 20.11 -35.98
C GLU A 33 20.75 19.24 -35.99
N THR A 34 20.65 18.27 -36.91
CA THR A 34 19.50 17.38 -37.06
C THR A 34 19.63 16.10 -36.25
N GLN A 35 20.87 15.71 -35.94
CA GLN A 35 21.18 14.49 -35.22
C GLN A 35 21.21 14.72 -33.70
N ALA A 36 20.93 13.64 -32.97
CA ALA A 36 21.06 13.61 -31.52
C ALA A 36 22.03 12.48 -31.15
N TYR A 37 22.80 12.69 -30.09
CA TYR A 37 23.71 11.68 -29.57
C TYR A 37 23.39 11.37 -28.11
N LYS A 38 23.72 10.16 -27.69
CA LYS A 38 23.50 9.72 -26.31
C LYS A 38 24.62 10.20 -25.41
N TYR A 39 24.28 10.95 -24.37
CA TYR A 39 25.22 11.41 -23.34
C TYR A 39 24.62 11.21 -21.96
N LEU A 40 25.37 10.54 -21.07
CA LEU A 40 24.97 10.20 -19.70
C LEU A 40 23.57 9.58 -19.59
N GLY A 41 23.09 8.88 -20.62
CA GLY A 41 21.79 8.20 -20.61
C GLY A 41 20.61 9.01 -21.18
N VAL A 42 20.82 10.26 -21.61
CA VAL A 42 19.81 11.07 -22.33
C VAL A 42 20.26 11.37 -23.76
N GLN A 43 19.32 11.75 -24.62
CA GLN A 43 19.61 12.21 -25.97
C GLN A 43 19.85 13.72 -25.95
N VAL A 44 20.99 14.15 -26.49
CA VAL A 44 21.36 15.56 -26.58
C VAL A 44 21.48 15.93 -28.06
N ASN A 45 20.77 16.98 -28.45
CA ASN A 45 20.88 17.59 -29.76
C ASN A 45 21.61 18.93 -29.62
N PRO A 46 22.54 19.27 -30.53
CA PRO A 46 23.29 20.51 -30.45
C PRO A 46 22.45 21.80 -30.39
N LYS A 47 21.32 21.83 -31.10
CA LYS A 47 20.45 23.01 -31.22
C LYS A 47 19.35 23.04 -30.17
N ARG A 48 18.75 21.88 -29.88
CA ARG A 48 17.57 21.73 -29.01
C ARG A 48 17.94 21.35 -27.58
N GLY A 49 19.21 21.07 -27.30
CA GLY A 49 19.68 20.61 -25.99
C GLY A 49 19.21 19.20 -25.68
N ILE A 50 18.86 18.93 -24.42
CA ILE A 50 18.38 17.62 -23.98
C ILE A 50 16.99 17.36 -24.58
N LEU A 51 16.87 16.30 -25.38
CA LEU A 51 15.60 15.93 -25.99
C LEU A 51 14.71 15.20 -24.98
N PRO A 52 13.42 15.57 -24.86
CA PRO A 52 12.46 14.88 -24.00
C PRO A 52 12.37 13.38 -24.31
N SER A 53 12.60 12.57 -23.28
CA SER A 53 12.36 11.13 -23.33
C SER A 53 10.88 10.83 -23.56
N ASN A 54 10.60 9.59 -24.00
CA ASN A 54 9.25 9.08 -24.12
C ASN A 54 9.06 7.91 -23.14
N PRO A 55 8.64 8.19 -21.89
CA PRO A 55 8.47 7.17 -20.86
C PRO A 55 7.59 5.99 -21.28
N VAL A 56 6.58 6.24 -22.12
CA VAL A 56 5.69 5.19 -22.65
C VAL A 56 6.48 4.23 -23.52
N LYS A 57 7.17 4.74 -24.55
CA LYS A 57 7.97 3.91 -25.46
C LYS A 57 9.05 3.12 -24.72
N GLU A 58 9.61 3.67 -23.64
CA GLU A 58 10.65 3.01 -22.86
C GLU A 58 10.10 1.96 -21.89
N ILE A 59 8.93 2.19 -21.27
CA ILE A 59 8.35 1.26 -20.28
C ILE A 59 7.63 0.08 -20.92
N THR A 60 6.96 0.28 -22.06
CA THR A 60 6.23 -0.78 -22.77
C THR A 60 7.05 -2.06 -22.98
N PRO A 61 8.28 -2.03 -23.55
CA PRO A 61 9.07 -3.25 -23.73
C PRO A 61 9.46 -3.91 -22.41
N ILE A 62 9.69 -3.13 -21.35
CA ILE A 62 10.00 -3.66 -20.01
C ILE A 62 8.77 -4.38 -19.45
N LEU A 63 7.58 -3.78 -19.53
CA LEU A 63 6.32 -4.37 -19.08
C LEU A 63 6.02 -5.67 -19.83
N ARG A 64 6.26 -5.72 -21.15
CA ARG A 64 6.12 -6.94 -21.95
C ARG A 64 7.05 -8.06 -21.47
N LYS A 65 8.32 -7.74 -21.20
CA LYS A 65 9.29 -8.72 -20.68
C LYS A 65 8.87 -9.27 -19.32
N ILE A 66 8.49 -8.39 -18.38
CA ILE A 66 8.03 -8.80 -17.05
C ILE A 66 6.73 -9.63 -17.14
N SER A 67 5.82 -9.25 -18.04
CA SER A 67 4.55 -9.96 -18.23
C SER A 67 4.75 -11.40 -18.70
N ARG A 68 5.71 -11.63 -19.61
CA ARG A 68 6.04 -12.96 -20.16
C ARG A 68 6.86 -13.83 -19.22
N ALA A 69 7.56 -13.24 -18.25
CA ALA A 69 8.38 -13.99 -17.32
C ALA A 69 7.50 -14.96 -16.47
N PRO A 70 7.95 -16.22 -16.24
CA PRO A 70 7.22 -17.22 -15.47
C PRO A 70 7.37 -16.96 -13.96
N LEU A 71 6.87 -15.81 -13.52
CA LEU A 71 6.96 -15.31 -12.16
C LEU A 71 5.59 -15.20 -11.51
N LYS A 72 5.56 -15.31 -10.18
CA LYS A 72 4.34 -15.02 -9.42
C LYS A 72 3.92 -13.56 -9.61
N PRO A 73 2.63 -13.23 -9.62
CA PRO A 73 2.13 -11.85 -9.71
C PRO A 73 2.82 -10.84 -8.80
N SER A 74 2.97 -11.15 -7.51
CA SER A 74 3.67 -10.33 -6.52
C SER A 74 5.14 -10.09 -6.89
N GLN A 75 5.82 -11.11 -7.43
CA GLN A 75 7.21 -11.01 -7.92
C GLN A 75 7.31 -10.11 -9.15
N LYS A 76 6.34 -10.15 -10.07
CA LYS A 76 6.28 -9.24 -11.23
C LYS A 76 6.19 -7.78 -10.80
N VAL A 77 5.33 -7.49 -9.82
CA VAL A 77 5.22 -6.14 -9.24
C VAL A 77 6.53 -5.71 -8.57
N LYS A 78 7.15 -6.61 -7.79
CA LYS A 78 8.45 -6.33 -7.15
C LYS A 78 9.53 -6.03 -8.19
N MET A 79 9.66 -6.83 -9.25
CA MET A 79 10.61 -6.57 -10.34
C MET A 79 10.37 -5.23 -11.03
N LEU A 80 9.11 -4.88 -11.29
CA LEU A 80 8.76 -3.60 -11.90
C LEU A 80 9.18 -2.43 -11.01
N VAL A 81 8.88 -2.48 -9.72
CA VAL A 81 9.21 -1.41 -8.77
C VAL A 81 10.72 -1.29 -8.55
N THR A 82 11.42 -2.42 -8.41
CA THR A 82 12.85 -2.45 -8.11
C THR A 82 13.72 -2.11 -9.32
N TYR A 83 13.34 -2.54 -10.53
CA TYR A 83 14.22 -2.43 -11.70
C TYR A 83 13.56 -1.74 -12.91
N GLY A 84 12.28 -2.00 -13.16
CA GLY A 84 11.60 -1.51 -14.36
C GLY A 84 11.38 0.01 -14.34
N ILE A 85 10.73 0.53 -13.29
CA ILE A 85 10.43 1.95 -13.15
C ILE A 85 11.72 2.79 -12.98
N PRO A 86 12.71 2.40 -12.17
CA PRO A 86 13.96 3.17 -12.06
C PRO A 86 14.68 3.37 -13.40
N ARG A 87 14.61 2.39 -14.31
CA ARG A 87 15.28 2.45 -15.63
C ARG A 87 14.80 3.60 -16.52
N ILE A 88 13.54 4.01 -16.39
CA ILE A 88 12.97 5.14 -17.14
C ILE A 88 12.95 6.44 -16.34
N THR A 89 13.08 6.36 -15.01
CA THR A 89 12.93 7.50 -14.10
C THR A 89 14.02 8.54 -14.34
N TYR A 90 15.26 8.09 -14.49
CA TYR A 90 16.40 8.99 -14.74
C TYR A 90 16.23 9.78 -16.05
N GLY A 91 15.93 9.09 -17.15
CA GLY A 91 15.72 9.72 -18.45
C GLY A 91 14.58 10.73 -18.41
N ALA A 92 13.45 10.36 -17.81
CA ALA A 92 12.29 11.24 -17.64
C ALA A 92 12.59 12.50 -16.81
N ASP A 93 13.39 12.35 -15.75
CA ASP A 93 13.76 13.43 -14.84
C ASP A 93 14.74 14.43 -15.48
N MET A 94 15.76 13.94 -16.19
CA MET A 94 16.79 14.78 -16.81
C MET A 94 16.32 15.47 -18.09
N SER A 95 15.41 14.83 -18.84
CA SER A 95 14.92 15.35 -20.13
C SER A 95 13.65 16.18 -20.05
N LEU A 96 13.20 16.53 -18.84
CA LEU A 96 11.96 17.30 -18.63
C LEU A 96 10.74 16.68 -19.33
N ALA A 97 10.60 15.35 -19.29
CA ALA A 97 9.52 14.64 -19.97
C ALA A 97 8.14 15.26 -19.67
N GLY A 98 7.32 15.41 -20.72
CA GLY A 98 6.02 16.07 -20.63
C GLY A 98 5.03 15.32 -19.73
N ILE A 99 4.22 16.08 -18.98
CA ILE A 99 3.28 15.52 -17.98
C ILE A 99 2.27 14.53 -18.58
N LEU A 100 1.82 14.77 -19.83
CA LEU A 100 0.90 13.88 -20.53
C LEU A 100 1.53 12.50 -20.80
N ASN A 101 2.82 12.46 -21.15
CA ASN A 101 3.53 11.20 -21.38
C ASN A 101 3.77 10.45 -20.06
N LEU A 102 4.07 11.17 -18.97
CA LEU A 102 4.19 10.57 -17.64
C LEU A 102 2.87 9.92 -17.21
N ARG A 103 1.73 10.61 -17.39
CA ARG A 103 0.39 10.08 -17.09
C ARG A 103 0.03 8.85 -17.91
N LYS A 104 0.36 8.85 -19.21
CA LYS A 104 0.15 7.68 -20.10
C LYS A 104 0.98 6.49 -19.63
N ALA A 105 2.24 6.69 -19.27
CA ALA A 105 3.10 5.63 -18.74
C ALA A 105 2.59 5.11 -17.38
N ASP A 106 2.15 5.99 -16.48
CA ASP A 106 1.53 5.60 -15.20
C ASP A 106 0.26 4.76 -15.40
N LEU A 107 -0.55 5.07 -16.41
CA LEU A 107 -1.73 4.29 -16.78
C LEU A 107 -1.35 2.90 -17.30
N GLU A 108 -0.37 2.81 -18.19
CA GLU A 108 0.10 1.52 -18.74
C GLU A 108 0.70 0.62 -17.65
N ILE A 109 1.52 1.21 -16.76
CA ILE A 109 2.05 0.55 -15.57
C ILE A 109 0.91 0.01 -14.70
N ARG A 110 -0.07 0.85 -14.34
CA ARG A 110 -1.21 0.42 -13.50
C ARG A 110 -2.02 -0.70 -14.14
N ASN A 111 -2.30 -0.60 -15.44
CA ASN A 111 -3.09 -1.61 -16.15
C ASN A 111 -2.38 -2.98 -16.17
N ASN A 112 -1.06 -3.00 -16.36
CA ASN A 112 -0.27 -4.22 -16.25
C ASN A 112 -0.26 -4.77 -14.83
N VAL A 113 -0.05 -3.92 -13.81
CA VAL A 113 -0.09 -4.34 -12.40
C VAL A 113 -1.46 -4.90 -12.02
N LYS A 114 -2.55 -4.27 -12.46
CA LYS A 114 -3.92 -4.78 -12.27
C LYS A 114 -4.10 -6.15 -12.93
N SER A 115 -3.62 -6.31 -14.15
CA SER A 115 -3.66 -7.59 -14.88
C SER A 115 -2.89 -8.69 -14.15
N TRP A 116 -1.64 -8.43 -13.76
CA TRP A 116 -0.81 -9.40 -13.06
C TRP A 116 -1.45 -9.84 -11.74
N LEU A 117 -1.94 -8.89 -10.94
CA LEU A 117 -2.57 -9.16 -9.64
C LEU A 117 -4.03 -9.62 -9.76
N HIS A 118 -4.55 -9.87 -10.96
CA HIS A 118 -5.95 -10.24 -11.21
C HIS A 118 -6.96 -9.32 -10.51
N LEU A 119 -6.68 -8.01 -10.51
CA LEU A 119 -7.56 -6.98 -9.97
C LEU A 119 -8.47 -6.42 -11.06
N SER A 120 -9.66 -5.96 -10.67
CA SER A 120 -10.56 -5.28 -11.60
C SER A 120 -9.90 -4.03 -12.18
N GLN A 121 -10.20 -3.71 -13.45
CA GLN A 121 -9.78 -2.43 -14.06
C GLN A 121 -10.35 -1.22 -13.33
N SER A 122 -11.49 -1.37 -12.66
CA SER A 122 -12.10 -0.33 -11.84
C SER A 122 -11.44 -0.15 -10.46
N THR A 123 -10.42 -0.94 -10.10
CA THR A 123 -9.74 -0.84 -8.80
C THR A 123 -9.15 0.56 -8.63
N ALA A 124 -9.43 1.17 -7.47
CA ALA A 124 -9.04 2.53 -7.15
C ALA A 124 -7.52 2.73 -7.10
N ASP A 125 -7.08 3.89 -7.59
CA ASP A 125 -5.66 4.26 -7.68
C ASP A 125 -4.96 4.31 -6.33
N GLY A 126 -5.70 4.65 -5.26
CA GLY A 126 -5.16 4.69 -3.91
C GLY A 126 -4.61 3.35 -3.42
N LEU A 127 -5.14 2.21 -3.86
CA LEU A 127 -4.54 0.91 -3.52
C LEU A 127 -3.09 0.82 -4.01
N PHE A 128 -2.80 1.35 -5.19
CA PHE A 128 -1.48 1.27 -5.80
C PHE A 128 -0.54 2.34 -5.22
N TYR A 129 -1.01 3.58 -5.09
CA TYR A 129 -0.12 4.72 -4.82
C TYR A 129 -0.01 5.13 -3.35
N SER A 130 -0.97 4.78 -2.50
CA SER A 130 -0.93 5.14 -1.07
C SER A 130 0.26 4.48 -0.35
N ALA A 131 0.65 5.06 0.78
CA ALA A 131 1.69 4.49 1.63
C ALA A 131 1.26 3.12 2.21
N LYS A 132 2.23 2.23 2.44
CA LYS A 132 2.00 0.91 3.03
C LYS A 132 1.35 0.99 4.41
N VAL A 133 1.77 1.95 5.22
CA VAL A 133 1.18 2.20 6.55
C VAL A 133 -0.29 2.60 6.49
N ASN A 134 -0.79 3.07 5.34
CA ASN A 134 -2.19 3.40 5.11
C ASN A 134 -2.93 2.33 4.28
N GLY A 135 -2.29 1.19 3.99
CA GLY A 135 -2.92 0.08 3.27
C GLY A 135 -2.66 0.04 1.76
N GLY A 136 -1.74 0.83 1.21
CA GLY A 136 -1.37 0.82 -0.21
C GLY A 136 -0.13 -0.02 -0.57
N LEU A 137 0.10 -0.22 -1.86
CA LEU A 137 1.21 -0.98 -2.44
C LEU A 137 2.48 -0.16 -2.70
N VAL A 138 2.41 1.17 -2.56
CA VAL A 138 3.55 2.10 -2.71
C VAL A 138 4.18 2.09 -4.11
N LEU A 139 3.37 1.86 -5.14
CA LEU A 139 3.81 2.01 -6.53
C LEU A 139 4.33 3.45 -6.76
N PRO A 140 5.48 3.63 -7.42
CA PRO A 140 5.91 4.95 -7.86
C PRO A 140 4.94 5.49 -8.92
N LYS A 141 4.65 6.79 -8.85
CA LYS A 141 3.78 7.50 -9.80
C LYS A 141 4.63 8.54 -10.53
N LEU A 142 4.95 8.31 -11.80
CA LEU A 142 5.85 9.13 -12.61
C LEU A 142 5.40 10.59 -12.64
N GLU A 143 4.11 10.86 -12.81
CA GLU A 143 3.56 12.22 -12.81
C GLU A 143 3.77 12.98 -11.49
N LYS A 144 4.12 12.28 -10.40
CA LYS A 144 4.45 12.88 -9.10
C LYS A 144 5.94 12.85 -8.84
N ILE A 145 6.58 11.68 -8.91
CA ILE A 145 7.98 11.54 -8.50
C ILE A 145 8.92 12.35 -9.38
N ILE A 146 8.62 12.51 -10.68
CA ILE A 146 9.48 13.23 -11.62
C ILE A 146 9.45 14.75 -11.33
N PRO A 147 8.30 15.45 -11.31
CA PRO A 147 8.28 16.86 -10.89
C PRO A 147 8.86 17.08 -9.49
N ILE A 148 8.57 16.19 -8.53
CA ILE A 148 9.10 16.31 -7.17
C ILE A 148 10.63 16.25 -7.17
N SER A 149 11.22 15.30 -7.88
CA SER A 149 12.67 15.15 -8.01
C SER A 149 13.32 16.38 -8.68
N GLN A 150 12.74 16.84 -9.78
CA GLN A 150 13.19 18.03 -10.52
C GLN A 150 13.20 19.27 -9.62
N VAL A 151 12.09 19.53 -8.91
CA VAL A 151 11.97 20.70 -8.03
C VAL A 151 12.94 20.61 -6.86
N LYS A 152 13.09 19.44 -6.23
CA LYS A 152 14.08 19.25 -5.16
C LYS A 152 15.50 19.54 -5.63
N ARG A 153 15.86 19.10 -6.84
CA ARG A 153 17.16 19.38 -7.44
C ARG A 153 17.35 20.88 -7.65
N TRP A 154 16.36 21.58 -8.19
CA TRP A 154 16.47 23.03 -8.38
C TRP A 154 16.58 23.78 -7.06
N CYS A 155 15.75 23.49 -6.06
CA CYS A 155 15.91 24.08 -4.72
C CYS A 155 17.34 23.91 -4.18
N ARG A 156 17.93 22.71 -4.32
CA ARG A 156 19.33 22.48 -3.91
C ARG A 156 20.35 23.30 -4.70
N MET A 157 20.09 23.63 -5.97
CA MET A 157 20.96 24.50 -6.74
C MET A 157 20.88 25.96 -6.26
N PHE A 158 19.66 26.45 -6.00
CA PHE A 158 19.45 27.80 -5.44
C PHE A 158 19.99 27.93 -4.00
N GLN A 159 19.99 26.83 -3.24
CA GLN A 159 20.48 26.75 -1.86
C GLN A 159 21.90 26.17 -1.76
N SER A 160 22.62 26.02 -2.88
CA SER A 160 23.95 25.41 -2.90
C SER A 160 24.92 26.20 -2.02
N GLY A 161 25.87 25.55 -1.34
CA GLY A 161 26.94 26.26 -0.62
C GLY A 161 27.89 27.03 -1.56
N ASP A 162 28.01 26.59 -2.81
CA ASP A 162 28.83 27.25 -3.83
C ASP A 162 28.13 28.51 -4.38
N VAL A 163 28.77 29.66 -4.17
CA VAL A 163 28.34 30.97 -4.65
C VAL A 163 28.14 30.99 -6.16
N LYS A 164 29.01 30.33 -6.93
CA LYS A 164 28.93 30.30 -8.41
C LYS A 164 27.69 29.55 -8.88
N CYS A 165 27.42 28.39 -8.29
CA CYS A 165 26.20 27.63 -8.57
C CYS A 165 24.94 28.45 -8.26
N ARG A 166 24.91 29.13 -7.10
CA ARG A 166 23.76 29.97 -6.72
C ARG A 166 23.55 31.14 -7.68
N ALA A 167 24.63 31.81 -8.09
CA ALA A 167 24.56 32.95 -9.01
C ALA A 167 24.11 32.56 -10.42
N LEU A 168 24.50 31.38 -10.90
CA LEU A 168 24.16 30.89 -12.24
C LEU A 168 22.79 30.21 -12.34
N ALA A 169 22.23 29.72 -11.23
CA ALA A 169 20.96 28.99 -11.25
C ALA A 169 19.76 29.80 -11.85
N PRO A 170 19.57 31.10 -11.53
CA PRO A 170 18.47 31.89 -12.10
C PRO A 170 18.56 32.13 -13.61
N SER A 171 19.77 32.13 -14.17
CA SER A 171 20.02 32.43 -15.60
C SER A 171 20.02 31.16 -16.46
N LEU A 172 20.48 30.03 -15.95
CA LEU A 172 20.60 28.78 -16.70
C LEU A 172 19.35 27.91 -16.68
N LEU A 173 18.49 28.04 -15.66
CA LEU A 173 17.38 27.12 -15.47
C LEU A 173 16.07 27.61 -16.13
N PRO A 174 15.25 26.69 -16.68
CA PRO A 174 14.06 27.06 -17.46
C PRO A 174 12.90 27.51 -16.56
N LYS A 175 12.79 28.82 -16.31
CA LYS A 175 11.81 29.43 -15.39
C LYS A 175 10.37 28.92 -15.57
N LEU A 176 9.87 28.90 -16.81
CA LEU A 176 8.50 28.46 -17.13
C LEU A 176 8.27 26.98 -16.78
N GLU A 177 9.26 26.12 -17.04
CA GLU A 177 9.14 24.70 -16.69
C GLU A 177 9.23 24.50 -15.18
N ILE A 178 10.08 25.26 -14.47
CA ILE A 178 10.16 25.20 -13.01
C ILE A 178 8.79 25.49 -12.39
N GLU A 179 8.10 26.54 -12.84
CA GLU A 179 6.79 26.91 -12.32
C GLU A 179 5.76 25.79 -12.51
N LYS A 180 5.68 25.22 -13.72
CA LYS A 180 4.78 24.09 -13.99
C LYS A 180 5.07 22.88 -13.08
N ARG A 181 6.35 22.55 -12.89
CA ARG A 181 6.74 21.41 -12.03
C ARG A 181 6.55 21.71 -10.55
N TRP A 182 6.73 22.95 -10.13
CA TRP A 182 6.43 23.40 -8.77
C TRP A 182 4.97 23.11 -8.44
N VAL A 183 4.04 23.60 -9.26
CA VAL A 183 2.60 23.35 -9.08
C VAL A 183 2.30 21.85 -9.07
N ALA A 184 2.91 21.07 -9.98
CA ALA A 184 2.69 19.62 -10.02
C ALA A 184 3.20 18.88 -8.76
N ALA A 185 4.31 19.34 -8.17
CA ALA A 185 4.98 18.74 -7.02
C ALA A 185 4.37 19.15 -5.67
N THR A 186 3.92 20.40 -5.54
CA THR A 186 3.41 20.97 -4.28
C THR A 186 1.89 21.12 -4.26
N GLY A 187 1.23 21.05 -5.42
CA GLY A 187 -0.19 21.38 -5.56
C GLY A 187 -0.46 22.89 -5.65
N GLY A 188 0.56 23.69 -5.96
CA GLY A 188 0.45 25.16 -6.02
C GLY A 188 0.61 25.85 -4.66
N VAL A 189 0.93 25.09 -3.61
CA VAL A 189 1.17 25.64 -2.27
C VAL A 189 2.52 26.38 -2.23
N GLY A 190 2.52 27.58 -1.63
CA GLY A 190 3.70 28.41 -1.36
C GLY A 190 3.47 29.88 -1.71
N GLU A 191 3.71 30.76 -0.74
CA GLU A 191 3.65 32.22 -0.87
C GLU A 191 4.92 32.79 -1.51
N GLY A 192 4.82 34.00 -2.07
CA GLY A 192 5.94 34.71 -2.69
C GLY A 192 6.24 34.33 -4.14
N SER A 193 7.26 35.00 -4.68
CA SER A 193 7.77 34.79 -6.03
C SER A 193 8.36 33.38 -6.21
N LEU A 194 8.47 32.92 -7.46
CA LEU A 194 9.10 31.63 -7.76
C LEU A 194 10.54 31.54 -7.20
N HIS A 195 11.28 32.65 -7.23
CA HIS A 195 12.64 32.70 -6.71
C HIS A 195 12.68 32.48 -5.19
N GLU A 196 11.87 33.22 -4.43
CA GLU A 196 11.79 33.07 -2.98
C GLU A 196 11.40 31.65 -2.59
N ARG A 197 10.41 31.07 -3.29
CA ARG A 197 9.98 29.68 -3.05
C ARG A 197 11.12 28.68 -3.23
N LEU A 198 11.94 28.82 -4.27
CA LEU A 198 13.08 27.93 -4.53
C LEU A 198 14.22 28.11 -3.52
N THR A 199 14.46 29.32 -3.05
CA THR A 199 15.54 29.65 -2.11
C THR A 199 15.20 29.29 -0.67
N LEU A 200 13.93 29.44 -0.26
CA LEU A 200 13.51 29.27 1.14
C LEU A 200 12.93 27.88 1.44
N THR A 201 12.34 27.20 0.46
CA THR A 201 11.65 25.93 0.72
C THR A 201 12.63 24.79 0.90
N SER A 202 12.57 24.11 2.05
CA SER A 202 13.35 22.89 2.28
C SER A 202 12.99 21.79 1.27
N PRO A 203 13.96 21.19 0.54
CA PRO A 203 13.71 20.09 -0.38
C PRO A 203 13.05 18.85 0.27
N ILE A 204 13.12 18.71 1.60
CA ILE A 204 12.55 17.57 2.32
C ILE A 204 11.01 17.62 2.31
N VAL A 205 10.42 18.82 2.38
CA VAL A 205 8.95 18.96 2.46
C VAL A 205 8.26 18.80 1.10
N ILE A 206 9.00 18.99 0.01
CA ILE A 206 8.47 18.93 -1.36
C ILE A 206 7.96 17.53 -1.66
N GLY A 207 6.67 17.46 -2.01
CA GLY A 207 6.00 16.20 -2.31
C GLY A 207 5.80 15.27 -1.11
N LYS A 208 5.96 15.72 0.13
CA LYS A 208 5.81 14.82 1.30
C LYS A 208 4.39 14.23 1.42
N ARG A 209 3.36 14.99 1.01
CA ARG A 209 1.94 14.67 1.23
C ARG A 209 1.24 13.99 0.07
N TRP A 210 1.85 13.84 -1.12
CA TRP A 210 1.08 13.40 -2.29
C TRP A 210 0.48 11.99 -2.14
N ARG A 211 1.15 11.09 -1.40
CA ARG A 211 0.62 9.75 -1.10
C ARG A 211 -0.51 9.78 -0.06
N ASP A 212 -0.49 10.75 0.85
CA ASP A 212 -1.59 10.96 1.80
C ASP A 212 -2.83 11.46 1.06
N LEU A 213 -2.66 12.35 0.07
CA LEU A 213 -3.75 12.79 -0.80
C LEU A 213 -4.35 11.65 -1.63
N GLU A 214 -3.53 10.71 -2.13
CA GLU A 214 -4.04 9.51 -2.81
C GLU A 214 -4.86 8.62 -1.85
N TYR A 215 -4.43 8.52 -0.59
CA TYR A 215 -5.15 7.78 0.44
C TYR A 215 -6.48 8.46 0.82
N GLU A 216 -6.48 9.78 1.00
CA GLU A 216 -7.68 10.58 1.29
C GLU A 216 -8.72 10.44 0.17
N ARG A 217 -8.28 10.56 -1.09
CA ARG A 217 -9.13 10.32 -2.27
C ARG A 217 -9.72 8.92 -2.26
N TRP A 218 -8.92 7.92 -1.93
CA TRP A 218 -9.39 6.54 -1.86
C TRP A 218 -10.43 6.34 -0.77
N CYS A 219 -10.20 6.88 0.43
CA CYS A 219 -11.16 6.87 1.54
C CYS A 219 -12.48 7.58 1.16
N GLY A 220 -12.40 8.66 0.38
CA GLY A 220 -13.57 9.40 -0.11
C GLY A 220 -14.46 8.64 -1.09
N LEU A 221 -14.00 7.50 -1.66
CA LEU A 221 -14.80 6.73 -2.60
C LEU A 221 -15.96 6.00 -1.89
N LYS A 222 -17.20 6.29 -2.31
CA LYS A 222 -18.43 5.70 -1.73
C LYS A 222 -18.43 4.18 -1.63
N CYS A 223 -17.80 3.48 -2.58
CA CYS A 223 -17.79 2.01 -2.62
C CYS A 223 -16.45 1.43 -2.14
N GLN A 224 -15.34 1.85 -2.74
CA GLN A 224 -14.01 1.27 -2.49
C GLN A 224 -13.28 1.87 -1.30
N GLY A 225 -13.74 3.02 -0.78
CA GLY A 225 -13.17 3.70 0.38
C GLY A 225 -13.66 3.19 1.73
N ARG A 226 -14.68 2.31 1.73
CA ARG A 226 -15.38 1.92 2.95
C ARG A 226 -14.48 1.19 3.94
N GLY A 227 -14.37 1.76 5.13
CA GLY A 227 -13.61 1.21 6.25
C GLY A 227 -12.11 1.19 6.05
N LEU A 228 -11.55 1.93 5.09
CA LEU A 228 -10.10 2.09 4.95
C LEU A 228 -9.50 2.91 6.08
N ALA A 229 -10.24 3.89 6.60
CA ALA A 229 -9.83 4.69 7.76
C ALA A 229 -9.41 3.84 8.97
N THR A 230 -9.99 2.65 9.12
CA THR A 230 -9.63 1.68 10.17
C THR A 230 -8.17 1.20 10.06
N PHE A 231 -7.52 1.33 8.90
CA PHE A 231 -6.16 0.90 8.61
C PHE A 231 -5.17 2.04 8.43
N ALA A 232 -5.58 3.28 8.70
CA ALA A 232 -4.69 4.43 8.63
C ALA A 232 -3.52 4.26 9.61
N LYS A 233 -2.30 4.54 9.14
CA LYS A 233 -1.07 4.54 9.96
C LYS A 233 -0.86 3.27 10.80
N ASP A 234 -1.31 2.12 10.32
CA ASP A 234 -1.24 0.84 11.03
C ASP A 234 -0.23 -0.11 10.37
N PRO A 235 1.04 -0.14 10.83
CA PRO A 235 2.06 -1.00 10.25
C PRO A 235 1.86 -2.49 10.55
N VAL A 236 1.09 -2.86 11.57
CA VAL A 236 0.87 -4.26 11.94
C VAL A 236 -0.16 -4.88 11.01
N SER A 237 -1.33 -4.25 10.90
CA SER A 237 -2.44 -4.73 10.08
C SER A 237 -2.19 -4.61 8.58
N ASN A 238 -1.22 -3.78 8.17
CA ASN A 238 -0.81 -3.59 6.78
C ASN A 238 0.50 -4.32 6.42
N SER A 239 1.09 -5.06 7.35
CA SER A 239 2.40 -5.71 7.15
C SER A 239 2.45 -6.66 5.95
N TRP A 240 1.37 -7.41 5.72
CA TRP A 240 1.23 -8.38 4.63
C TRP A 240 1.25 -7.77 3.22
N LEU A 241 1.08 -6.44 3.08
CA LEU A 241 1.11 -5.77 1.77
C LEU A 241 2.51 -5.74 1.16
N GLY A 242 3.55 -5.69 2.01
CA GLY A 242 4.94 -5.65 1.57
C GLY A 242 5.51 -7.04 1.33
N ASP A 243 5.58 -7.81 2.41
CA ASP A 243 5.98 -9.20 2.39
C ASP A 243 4.78 -10.02 2.87
N HIS A 244 4.11 -10.68 1.94
CA HIS A 244 2.89 -11.45 2.20
C HIS A 244 3.19 -12.83 2.81
N TRP A 245 4.23 -12.91 3.65
CA TRP A 245 4.60 -14.14 4.34
C TRP A 245 3.40 -14.73 5.09
N GLY A 246 3.15 -16.02 4.88
CA GLY A 246 1.99 -16.72 5.43
C GLY A 246 0.71 -16.63 4.59
N LEU A 247 0.71 -15.87 3.48
CA LEU A 247 -0.35 -15.92 2.46
C LEU A 247 0.20 -16.60 1.20
N HIS A 248 -0.55 -17.52 0.61
CA HIS A 248 -0.28 -17.93 -0.76
C HIS A 248 -0.63 -16.77 -1.72
N GLU A 249 -0.06 -16.81 -2.92
CA GLU A 249 -0.28 -15.78 -3.95
C GLU A 249 -1.78 -15.52 -4.21
N SER A 250 -2.57 -16.59 -4.32
CA SER A 250 -4.03 -16.51 -4.45
C SER A 250 -4.73 -15.83 -3.26
N ASP A 251 -4.25 -16.06 -2.04
CA ASP A 251 -4.78 -15.42 -0.83
C ASP A 251 -4.36 -13.95 -0.75
N TYR A 252 -3.13 -13.63 -1.15
CA TYR A 252 -2.65 -12.26 -1.25
C TYR A 252 -3.53 -11.43 -2.20
N ILE A 253 -3.81 -11.96 -3.39
CA ILE A 253 -4.68 -11.30 -4.38
C ILE A 253 -6.10 -11.13 -3.85
N LEU A 254 -6.68 -12.17 -3.26
CA LEU A 254 -8.02 -12.07 -2.63
C LEU A 254 -8.04 -11.08 -1.47
N ALA A 255 -6.96 -10.99 -0.67
CA ALA A 255 -6.83 -10.04 0.41
C ALA A 255 -6.75 -8.60 -0.12
N LEU A 256 -6.05 -8.36 -1.25
CA LEU A 256 -6.07 -7.07 -1.93
C LEU A 256 -7.49 -6.72 -2.39
N GLN A 257 -8.18 -7.64 -3.06
CA GLN A 257 -9.58 -7.44 -3.51
C GLN A 257 -10.52 -7.17 -2.32
N LEU A 258 -10.32 -7.86 -1.21
CA LEU A 258 -11.05 -7.67 0.04
C LEU A 258 -10.76 -6.30 0.66
N ARG A 259 -9.50 -5.84 0.60
CA ARG A 259 -9.09 -4.52 1.10
C ARG A 259 -9.68 -3.38 0.27
N SER A 260 -9.66 -3.50 -1.07
CA SER A 260 -10.19 -2.50 -1.99
C SER A 260 -11.71 -2.59 -2.25
N SER A 261 -12.41 -3.56 -1.64
CA SER A 261 -13.83 -3.83 -1.91
C SER A 261 -14.10 -4.06 -3.41
N THR A 262 -13.25 -4.86 -4.04
CA THR A 262 -13.33 -5.23 -5.47
C THR A 262 -13.52 -6.74 -5.69
N VAL A 263 -13.89 -7.48 -4.64
CA VAL A 263 -14.33 -8.87 -4.78
C VAL A 263 -15.59 -8.91 -5.66
N GLY A 264 -15.67 -9.89 -6.55
CA GLY A 264 -16.76 -10.09 -7.51
C GLY A 264 -18.09 -10.53 -6.88
N THR A 265 -18.68 -9.67 -6.05
CA THR A 265 -20.05 -9.82 -5.56
C THR A 265 -21.05 -9.16 -6.49
N LEU A 266 -22.33 -9.53 -6.47
CA LEU A 266 -23.38 -8.91 -7.29
C LEU A 266 -23.47 -7.39 -7.01
N THR A 267 -23.31 -6.95 -5.76
CA THR A 267 -23.17 -5.52 -5.45
C THR A 267 -22.04 -4.84 -6.22
N THR A 268 -20.92 -5.54 -6.44
CA THR A 268 -19.75 -5.00 -7.13
C THR A 268 -19.86 -5.10 -8.64
N LEU A 269 -20.49 -6.16 -9.15
CA LEU A 269 -20.68 -6.41 -10.58
C LEU A 269 -21.87 -5.64 -11.16
N SER A 270 -22.95 -5.46 -10.38
CA SER A 270 -24.15 -4.71 -10.75
C SER A 270 -24.05 -3.24 -10.39
N ARG A 271 -22.84 -2.70 -10.22
CA ARG A 271 -22.61 -1.24 -10.15
C ARG A 271 -23.14 -0.67 -11.48
N TRP A 272 -24.33 -0.07 -11.44
CA TRP A 272 -25.09 0.49 -12.57
C TRP A 272 -26.09 -0.43 -13.28
N ARG A 273 -26.42 -1.60 -12.72
CA ARG A 273 -27.51 -2.45 -13.24
C ARG A 273 -28.54 -2.75 -12.15
N ARG A 274 -29.83 -2.61 -12.48
CA ARG A 274 -30.92 -3.13 -11.65
C ARG A 274 -30.99 -4.64 -11.87
N GLY A 275 -31.02 -5.42 -10.80
CA GLY A 275 -31.05 -6.88 -10.88
C GLY A 275 -31.22 -7.52 -9.50
N ASN A 276 -31.33 -8.85 -9.47
CA ASN A 276 -31.37 -9.59 -8.21
C ASN A 276 -30.10 -9.30 -7.42
N THR A 277 -30.27 -8.95 -6.14
CA THR A 277 -29.17 -8.65 -5.23
C THR A 277 -29.05 -9.64 -4.08
N ASN A 278 -29.88 -10.68 -4.08
CA ASN A 278 -29.81 -11.75 -3.09
C ASN A 278 -28.48 -12.50 -3.22
N CYS A 279 -27.91 -12.85 -2.07
CA CYS A 279 -26.68 -13.63 -2.01
C CYS A 279 -26.81 -14.95 -2.76
N ARG A 280 -25.94 -15.19 -3.76
CA ARG A 280 -25.90 -16.43 -4.56
C ARG A 280 -25.63 -17.68 -3.71
N ALA A 281 -24.96 -17.54 -2.57
CA ALA A 281 -24.62 -18.68 -1.72
C ALA A 281 -25.75 -19.09 -0.76
N CYS A 282 -26.55 -18.15 -0.24
CA CYS A 282 -27.56 -18.46 0.77
C CYS A 282 -28.98 -17.99 0.44
N GLY A 283 -29.18 -17.37 -0.72
CA GLY A 283 -30.47 -16.86 -1.19
C GLY A 283 -31.08 -15.73 -0.34
N ARG A 284 -30.34 -15.17 0.63
CA ARG A 284 -30.88 -14.18 1.59
C ARG A 284 -29.96 -12.98 1.76
N GLY A 285 -30.56 -11.79 1.85
CA GLY A 285 -29.86 -10.54 2.10
C GLY A 285 -29.02 -10.08 0.90
N TRP A 286 -28.56 -8.83 0.98
CA TRP A 286 -27.80 -8.19 -0.08
C TRP A 286 -26.40 -8.79 -0.24
N GLU A 287 -26.02 -9.18 -1.46
CA GLU A 287 -24.72 -9.78 -1.75
C GLU A 287 -23.56 -8.77 -1.75
N GLY A 288 -23.25 -8.29 -0.56
CA GLY A 288 -22.05 -7.51 -0.28
C GLY A 288 -20.94 -8.36 0.31
N ILE A 289 -19.70 -7.86 0.23
CA ILE A 289 -18.53 -8.51 0.82
C ILE A 289 -18.66 -8.74 2.34
N ILE A 290 -19.32 -7.81 3.05
CA ILE A 290 -19.60 -7.91 4.48
C ILE A 290 -20.52 -9.10 4.76
N HIS A 291 -21.56 -9.24 3.92
CA HIS A 291 -22.49 -10.36 4.04
C HIS A 291 -21.73 -11.67 3.84
N VAL A 292 -21.05 -11.84 2.71
CA VAL A 292 -20.31 -13.07 2.35
C VAL A 292 -19.32 -13.45 3.45
N VAL A 293 -18.47 -12.52 3.88
CA VAL A 293 -17.35 -12.81 4.80
C VAL A 293 -17.80 -12.90 6.26
N SER A 294 -18.87 -12.22 6.70
CA SER A 294 -19.17 -12.08 8.13
C SER A 294 -20.59 -12.47 8.55
N GLN A 295 -21.57 -12.52 7.66
CA GLN A 295 -22.98 -12.71 8.05
C GLN A 295 -23.66 -13.92 7.38
N CYS A 296 -23.21 -14.30 6.18
CA CYS A 296 -23.85 -15.31 5.35
C CYS A 296 -23.96 -16.65 6.07
N LYS A 297 -25.17 -17.22 6.18
CA LYS A 297 -25.40 -18.47 6.92
C LYS A 297 -24.68 -19.66 6.29
N PHE A 298 -24.58 -19.70 4.96
CA PHE A 298 -23.85 -20.73 4.22
C PHE A 298 -22.40 -20.89 4.71
N PHE A 299 -21.72 -19.77 4.95
CA PHE A 299 -20.31 -19.76 5.41
C PHE A 299 -20.13 -19.80 6.93
N LYS A 300 -21.17 -20.13 7.72
CA LYS A 300 -21.08 -20.19 9.19
C LYS A 300 -19.96 -21.13 9.64
N LYS A 301 -19.90 -22.35 9.09
CA LYS A 301 -18.88 -23.35 9.42
C LYS A 301 -17.46 -22.83 9.14
N ASN A 302 -17.25 -22.14 8.03
CA ASN A 302 -15.95 -21.57 7.66
C ASN A 302 -15.52 -20.44 8.60
N ARG A 303 -16.46 -19.57 9.00
CA ARG A 303 -16.19 -18.53 10.00
C ARG A 303 -15.83 -19.13 11.36
N MET A 304 -16.56 -20.16 11.79
CA MET A 304 -16.25 -20.89 13.03
C MET A 304 -14.89 -21.57 12.94
N ALA A 305 -14.53 -22.18 11.81
CA ALA A 305 -13.20 -22.76 11.63
C ALA A 305 -12.08 -21.71 11.75
N ASN A 306 -12.24 -20.52 11.16
CA ASN A 306 -11.26 -19.43 11.30
C ASN A 306 -11.12 -18.98 12.76
N HIS A 307 -12.26 -18.77 13.42
CA HIS A 307 -12.33 -18.45 14.84
C HIS A 307 -11.60 -19.49 15.70
N ASN A 308 -11.84 -20.78 15.45
CA ASN A 308 -11.25 -21.86 16.23
C ASN A 308 -9.74 -21.98 16.01
N ILE A 309 -9.24 -21.68 14.81
CA ILE A 309 -7.79 -21.59 14.56
C ILE A 309 -7.16 -20.49 15.43
N ILE A 310 -7.81 -19.32 15.51
CA ILE A 310 -7.33 -18.20 16.34
C ILE A 310 -7.37 -18.58 17.84
N CYS A 311 -8.43 -19.24 18.30
CA CYS A 311 -8.52 -19.77 19.66
C CYS A 311 -7.40 -20.79 19.93
N GLY A 312 -7.14 -21.69 18.99
CA GLY A 312 -6.06 -22.67 19.07
C GLY A 312 -4.68 -22.01 19.16
N MET A 313 -4.43 -20.96 18.38
CA MET A 313 -3.19 -20.18 18.48
C MET A 313 -3.02 -19.56 19.87
N LEU A 314 -4.06 -18.93 20.43
CA LEU A 314 -4.01 -18.38 21.79
C LEU A 314 -3.80 -19.48 22.85
N ALA A 315 -4.45 -20.63 22.69
CA ALA A 315 -4.28 -21.76 23.59
C ALA A 315 -2.83 -22.30 23.57
N VAL A 316 -2.21 -22.43 22.38
CA VAL A 316 -0.81 -22.83 22.24
C VAL A 316 0.12 -21.83 22.91
N ILE A 317 -0.09 -20.53 22.69
CA ILE A 317 0.70 -19.48 23.35
C ILE A 317 0.55 -19.58 24.88
N GLY A 318 -0.69 -19.72 25.38
CA GLY A 318 -0.98 -19.87 26.80
C GLY A 318 -0.25 -21.06 27.42
N ARG A 319 -0.39 -22.26 26.83
CA ARG A 319 0.29 -23.48 27.30
C ARG A 319 1.81 -23.33 27.30
N THR A 320 2.38 -22.73 26.25
CA THR A 320 3.83 -22.47 26.15
C THR A 320 4.32 -21.52 27.25
N LEU A 321 3.48 -20.60 27.70
CA LEU A 321 3.77 -19.67 28.80
C LEU A 321 3.41 -20.25 30.18
N GLY A 322 3.09 -21.55 30.26
CA GLY A 322 2.79 -22.26 31.50
C GLY A 322 1.37 -22.03 32.04
N TRP A 323 0.42 -21.64 31.19
CA TRP A 323 -0.99 -21.60 31.57
C TRP A 323 -1.67 -22.94 31.33
N VAL A 324 -2.53 -23.36 32.26
CA VAL A 324 -3.50 -24.43 32.02
C VAL A 324 -4.67 -23.83 31.25
N VAL A 325 -4.90 -24.27 30.01
CA VAL A 325 -5.93 -23.70 29.13
C VAL A 325 -7.12 -24.66 28.99
N LYS A 326 -8.31 -24.20 29.41
CA LYS A 326 -9.60 -24.86 29.17
C LYS A 326 -10.31 -24.17 27.99
N GLN A 327 -10.74 -24.94 27.00
CA GLN A 327 -11.42 -24.41 25.81
C GLN A 327 -12.92 -24.71 25.89
N GLU A 328 -13.76 -23.74 25.50
CA GLU A 328 -15.23 -23.86 25.46
C GLU A 328 -15.84 -24.45 26.76
N LYS A 329 -15.25 -24.13 27.92
CA LYS A 329 -15.73 -24.63 29.20
C LYS A 329 -17.04 -23.97 29.58
N ARG A 330 -18.06 -24.78 29.82
CA ARG A 330 -19.37 -24.32 30.30
C ARG A 330 -19.28 -23.82 31.75
N ILE A 331 -19.76 -22.59 31.97
CA ILE A 331 -19.95 -21.95 33.27
C ILE A 331 -21.45 -21.80 33.48
N THR A 332 -22.01 -22.45 34.49
CA THR A 332 -23.43 -22.37 34.82
C THR A 332 -23.61 -21.67 36.15
N CYS A 333 -24.48 -20.68 36.18
CA CYS A 333 -24.84 -19.93 37.37
C CYS A 333 -26.38 -19.86 37.43
N PRO A 334 -27.02 -20.20 38.57
CA PRO A 334 -28.47 -20.17 38.70
C PRO A 334 -29.10 -18.82 38.32
N HIS A 335 -28.48 -17.70 38.71
CA HIS A 335 -29.03 -16.36 38.49
C HIS A 335 -28.60 -15.73 37.14
N LEU A 336 -27.44 -16.09 36.61
CA LEU A 336 -26.88 -15.48 35.39
C LEU A 336 -27.07 -16.35 34.14
N GLY A 337 -27.55 -17.58 34.31
CA GLY A 337 -27.68 -18.58 33.25
C GLY A 337 -26.35 -19.26 32.93
N THR A 338 -26.24 -19.75 31.70
CA THR A 338 -25.03 -20.45 31.23
C THR A 338 -24.22 -19.60 30.26
N ALA A 339 -22.92 -19.53 30.50
CA ALA A 339 -21.94 -18.92 29.61
C ALA A 339 -20.90 -19.94 29.15
N VAL A 340 -20.43 -19.77 27.92
CA VAL A 340 -19.33 -20.55 27.33
C VAL A 340 -18.35 -19.55 26.72
N PRO A 341 -17.31 -19.12 27.46
CA PRO A 341 -16.20 -18.38 26.87
C PRO A 341 -15.33 -19.31 26.04
N ASP A 342 -14.61 -18.77 25.07
CA ASP A 342 -13.76 -19.58 24.19
C ASP A 342 -12.58 -20.19 24.94
N LEU A 343 -11.94 -19.40 25.82
CA LEU A 343 -10.77 -19.82 26.59
C LEU A 343 -10.87 -19.35 28.06
N ILE A 344 -10.54 -20.25 28.97
CA ILE A 344 -10.23 -19.95 30.38
C ILE A 344 -8.81 -20.43 30.64
N MET A 345 -7.92 -19.51 31.01
CA MET A 345 -6.52 -19.80 31.30
C MET A 345 -6.25 -19.65 32.79
N LEU A 346 -5.59 -20.63 33.40
CA LEU A 346 -5.33 -20.69 34.84
C LEU A 346 -3.82 -20.73 35.11
N LYS A 347 -3.32 -19.89 36.01
CA LYS A 347 -1.91 -19.90 36.44
C LYS A 347 -1.73 -19.19 37.79
N ASN A 348 -1.07 -19.84 38.75
CA ASN A 348 -0.67 -19.26 40.04
C ASN A 348 -1.81 -18.50 40.76
N GLY A 349 -2.99 -19.13 40.88
CA GLY A 349 -4.16 -18.52 41.51
C GLY A 349 -4.84 -17.40 40.69
N LYS A 350 -4.38 -17.12 39.47
CA LYS A 350 -4.98 -16.13 38.55
C LYS A 350 -5.70 -16.82 37.39
N GLY A 351 -6.79 -16.22 36.96
CA GLY A 351 -7.54 -16.63 35.77
C GLY A 351 -7.62 -15.55 34.69
N LEU A 352 -7.60 -15.97 33.42
CA LEU A 352 -7.93 -15.14 32.28
C LEU A 352 -9.08 -15.77 31.50
N VAL A 353 -10.20 -15.07 31.39
CA VAL A 353 -11.31 -15.43 30.50
C VAL A 353 -11.14 -14.65 29.21
N VAL A 354 -10.88 -15.34 28.11
CA VAL A 354 -10.63 -14.71 26.80
C VAL A 354 -11.63 -15.23 25.79
N ASP A 355 -12.35 -14.32 25.16
CA ASP A 355 -13.33 -14.65 24.12
C ASP A 355 -12.97 -13.94 22.80
N VAL A 356 -12.86 -14.72 21.74
CA VAL A 356 -12.39 -14.33 20.42
C VAL A 356 -13.56 -13.87 19.56
N ALA A 357 -13.32 -12.86 18.72
CA ALA A 357 -14.28 -12.48 17.69
C ALA A 357 -13.56 -12.15 16.39
N VAL A 358 -14.10 -12.62 15.26
CA VAL A 358 -13.67 -12.14 13.94
C VAL A 358 -14.83 -11.39 13.32
N CYS A 359 -14.67 -10.09 13.07
CA CYS A 359 -15.73 -9.24 12.54
C CYS A 359 -15.25 -8.31 11.42
N PHE A 360 -16.19 -7.88 10.57
CA PHE A 360 -15.88 -6.95 9.49
C PHE A 360 -15.72 -5.52 10.03
N GLU A 361 -14.51 -4.99 9.93
CA GLU A 361 -14.03 -3.78 10.56
C GLU A 361 -14.35 -2.50 9.73
N MET A 362 -15.64 -2.16 9.62
CA MET A 362 -16.08 -1.01 8.81
C MET A 362 -15.77 0.36 9.43
N LYS A 363 -15.79 0.47 10.75
CA LYS A 363 -15.52 1.72 11.49
C LYS A 363 -14.34 1.50 12.43
N PRO A 364 -13.55 2.54 12.74
CA PRO A 364 -12.42 2.43 13.68
C PRO A 364 -12.81 1.82 15.04
N ALA A 365 -13.99 2.17 15.56
CA ALA A 365 -14.49 1.67 16.84
C ALA A 365 -15.06 0.24 16.80
N THR A 366 -15.17 -0.41 15.64
CA THR A 366 -15.84 -1.73 15.51
C THR A 366 -15.20 -2.80 16.39
N LEU A 367 -13.87 -2.92 16.38
CA LEU A 367 -13.18 -3.93 17.19
C LEU A 367 -13.26 -3.58 18.68
N ARG A 368 -13.04 -2.31 19.06
CA ARG A 368 -13.16 -1.85 20.45
C ARG A 368 -14.52 -2.20 21.06
N ARG A 369 -15.61 -1.81 20.38
CA ARG A 369 -16.98 -2.13 20.83
C ARG A 369 -17.23 -3.63 20.94
N ARG A 370 -16.61 -4.44 20.07
CA ARG A 370 -16.73 -5.89 20.14
C ARG A 370 -15.97 -6.47 21.33
N ALA A 371 -14.80 -5.91 21.68
CA ALA A 371 -14.08 -6.28 22.89
C ALA A 371 -14.90 -5.94 24.13
N GLU A 372 -15.36 -4.70 24.26
CA GLU A 372 -16.18 -4.20 25.37
C GLU A 372 -17.43 -5.07 25.57
N ALA A 373 -18.18 -5.36 24.50
CA ALA A 373 -19.37 -6.20 24.58
C ALA A 373 -19.08 -7.64 25.05
N LYS A 374 -17.89 -8.18 24.76
CA LYS A 374 -17.47 -9.50 25.26
C LYS A 374 -17.05 -9.42 26.73
N VAL A 375 -16.34 -8.36 27.14
CA VAL A 375 -16.04 -8.12 28.56
C VAL A 375 -17.33 -8.03 29.37
N SER A 376 -18.26 -7.14 29.02
CA SER A 376 -19.54 -7.00 29.73
C SER A 376 -20.37 -8.28 29.78
N LYS A 377 -20.22 -9.17 28.78
CA LYS A 377 -20.93 -10.47 28.77
C LYS A 377 -20.37 -11.44 29.82
N TYR A 378 -19.05 -11.52 29.96
CA TYR A 378 -18.37 -12.58 30.72
C TYR A 378 -17.87 -12.12 32.10
N GLU A 379 -17.65 -10.82 32.30
CA GLU A 379 -17.14 -10.26 33.56
C GLU A 379 -18.04 -10.59 34.76
N LYS A 380 -19.37 -10.57 34.56
CA LYS A 380 -20.34 -10.98 35.58
C LYS A 380 -20.19 -12.45 36.05
N PHE A 381 -19.52 -13.30 35.27
CA PHE A 381 -19.23 -14.68 35.66
C PHE A 381 -17.89 -14.85 36.39
N ALA A 382 -17.10 -13.79 36.56
CA ALA A 382 -15.79 -13.87 37.21
C ALA A 382 -15.84 -14.51 38.62
N PRO A 383 -16.79 -14.18 39.53
CA PRO A 383 -16.89 -14.84 40.83
C PRO A 383 -17.14 -16.35 40.73
N VAL A 384 -17.97 -16.76 39.76
CA VAL A 384 -18.27 -18.18 39.50
C VAL A 384 -17.03 -18.92 39.00
N VAL A 385 -16.24 -18.27 38.14
CA VAL A 385 -14.97 -18.83 37.65
C VAL A 385 -13.95 -18.93 38.78
N CYS A 386 -13.85 -17.92 39.65
CA CYS A 386 -12.98 -17.96 40.82
C CYS A 386 -13.33 -19.16 41.73
N ASN A 387 -14.61 -19.30 42.09
CA ASN A 387 -15.06 -20.39 42.94
C ASN A 387 -14.87 -21.76 42.28
N MET A 388 -15.16 -21.89 40.97
CA MET A 388 -15.05 -23.15 40.24
C MET A 388 -13.61 -23.67 40.14
N PHE A 389 -12.61 -22.77 40.13
CA PHE A 389 -11.21 -23.13 39.90
C PHE A 389 -10.28 -22.75 41.07
N GLY A 390 -10.81 -22.29 42.20
CA GLY A 390 -10.02 -21.89 43.36
C GLY A 390 -9.06 -20.73 43.06
N LEU A 391 -9.53 -19.68 42.37
CA LEU A 391 -8.70 -18.55 41.95
C LEU A 391 -8.91 -17.35 42.87
N ALA A 392 -7.84 -16.58 43.08
CA ALA A 392 -7.88 -15.31 43.80
C ALA A 392 -8.48 -14.17 42.95
N ASP A 393 -8.18 -14.16 41.64
CA ASP A 393 -8.65 -13.13 40.72
C ASP A 393 -8.84 -13.70 39.30
N VAL A 394 -9.80 -13.14 38.56
CA VAL A 394 -10.09 -13.47 37.16
C VAL A 394 -10.29 -12.19 36.37
N LYS A 395 -9.48 -12.00 35.31
CA LYS A 395 -9.66 -10.92 34.34
C LYS A 395 -10.38 -11.41 33.09
N THR A 396 -11.30 -10.61 32.57
CA THR A 396 -12.06 -10.92 31.36
C THR A 396 -11.62 -10.05 30.20
N PHE A 397 -11.44 -10.64 29.02
CA PHE A 397 -11.01 -9.96 27.80
C PHE A 397 -11.82 -10.40 26.59
N GLY A 398 -12.23 -9.42 25.79
CA GLY A 398 -12.57 -9.65 24.39
C GLY A 398 -11.32 -9.56 23.50
N PHE A 399 -11.15 -10.52 22.59
CA PHE A 399 -10.04 -10.62 21.65
C PHE A 399 -10.53 -10.52 20.20
N PRO A 400 -10.98 -9.32 19.75
CA PRO A 400 -11.48 -9.14 18.40
C PRO A 400 -10.34 -9.00 17.37
N LEU A 401 -10.57 -9.55 16.17
CA LEU A 401 -9.76 -9.40 14.98
C LEU A 401 -10.65 -8.97 13.82
N GLY A 402 -10.08 -8.15 12.95
CA GLY A 402 -10.72 -7.74 11.71
C GLY A 402 -10.67 -8.85 10.66
N ALA A 403 -11.78 -9.05 9.96
CA ALA A 403 -11.88 -10.00 8.85
C ALA A 403 -10.93 -9.65 7.69
N ARG A 404 -10.52 -8.38 7.55
CA ARG A 404 -9.53 -7.91 6.57
C ARG A 404 -8.12 -7.77 7.18
N GLY A 405 -7.89 -8.39 8.33
CA GLY A 405 -6.61 -8.47 9.03
C GLY A 405 -6.34 -7.32 10.01
N LYS A 406 -7.34 -6.54 10.42
CA LYS A 406 -7.13 -5.50 11.45
C LYS A 406 -6.79 -6.13 12.79
N TRP A 407 -5.64 -5.73 13.34
CA TRP A 407 -5.26 -5.97 14.72
C TRP A 407 -5.95 -4.96 15.63
N TYR A 408 -6.56 -5.44 16.72
CA TYR A 408 -7.03 -4.58 17.80
C TYR A 408 -5.92 -4.40 18.83
N GLU A 409 -5.53 -3.16 19.13
CA GLU A 409 -4.39 -2.91 20.03
C GLU A 409 -4.59 -3.49 21.43
N GLY A 410 -5.83 -3.53 21.93
CA GLY A 410 -6.17 -4.13 23.22
C GLY A 410 -5.83 -5.62 23.34
N ASN A 411 -5.74 -6.34 22.22
CA ASN A 411 -5.27 -7.73 22.22
C ASN A 411 -3.83 -7.85 22.72
N SER A 412 -3.03 -6.80 22.59
CA SER A 412 -1.65 -6.74 23.12
C SER A 412 -1.64 -6.77 24.65
N THR A 413 -2.68 -6.23 25.31
CA THR A 413 -2.84 -6.33 26.76
C THR A 413 -3.08 -7.77 27.18
N VAL A 414 -3.93 -8.52 26.46
CA VAL A 414 -4.17 -9.95 26.71
C VAL A 414 -2.85 -10.73 26.62
N LEU A 415 -2.07 -10.52 25.56
CA LEU A 415 -0.78 -11.20 25.40
C LEU A 415 0.23 -10.84 26.50
N ARG A 416 0.20 -9.60 27.01
CA ARG A 416 1.05 -9.19 28.16
C ARG A 416 0.60 -9.86 29.46
N GLU A 417 -0.70 -9.93 29.72
CA GLU A 417 -1.25 -10.62 30.89
C GLU A 417 -0.90 -12.11 30.87
N MET A 418 -0.86 -12.72 29.68
CA MET A 418 -0.36 -14.09 29.51
C MET A 418 1.14 -14.24 29.78
N GLY A 419 1.90 -13.14 29.84
CA GLY A 419 3.35 -13.13 30.06
C GLY A 419 4.20 -13.10 28.78
N LEU A 420 3.62 -12.79 27.61
CA LEU A 420 4.38 -12.75 26.36
C LEU A 420 5.28 -11.50 26.31
N PRO A 421 6.61 -11.63 26.03
CA PRO A 421 7.50 -10.49 25.93
C PRO A 421 7.09 -9.49 24.85
N ARG A 422 7.28 -8.19 25.12
CA ARG A 422 6.93 -7.10 24.17
C ARG A 422 7.56 -7.27 22.79
N SER A 423 8.79 -7.82 22.73
CA SER A 423 9.51 -8.12 21.48
C SER A 423 8.75 -9.11 20.58
N ARG A 424 8.00 -10.06 21.15
CA ARG A 424 7.26 -11.09 20.42
C ARG A 424 5.82 -10.70 20.09
N ILE A 425 5.21 -9.77 20.84
CA ILE A 425 3.82 -9.34 20.62
C ILE A 425 3.59 -8.85 19.20
N LYS A 426 4.50 -8.02 18.65
CA LYS A 426 4.35 -7.50 17.29
C LYS A 426 4.38 -8.61 16.24
N ALA A 427 5.23 -9.63 16.42
CA ALA A 427 5.27 -10.78 15.52
C ALA A 427 3.98 -11.60 15.60
N MET A 428 3.46 -11.84 16.82
CA MET A 428 2.19 -12.54 17.02
C MET A 428 1.02 -11.76 16.44
N ALA A 429 0.96 -10.44 16.64
CA ALA A 429 -0.09 -9.60 16.08
C ALA A 429 -0.16 -9.69 14.55
N LYS A 430 1.00 -9.67 13.87
CA LYS A 430 1.08 -9.90 12.41
C LYS A 430 0.58 -11.29 12.03
N LEU A 431 0.96 -12.32 12.79
CA LEU A 431 0.53 -13.69 12.55
C LEU A 431 -1.00 -13.85 12.70
N PHE A 432 -1.59 -13.31 13.77
CA PHE A 432 -3.04 -13.28 13.97
C PHE A 432 -3.77 -12.54 12.85
N SER A 433 -3.25 -11.38 12.42
CA SER A 433 -3.79 -10.63 11.28
C SER A 433 -3.79 -11.46 9.99
N VAL A 434 -2.69 -12.14 9.68
CA VAL A 434 -2.59 -13.01 8.49
C VAL A 434 -3.52 -14.22 8.61
N THR A 435 -3.61 -14.85 9.78
CA THR A 435 -4.54 -15.96 10.02
C THR A 435 -5.99 -15.54 9.79
N ALA A 436 -6.39 -14.38 10.32
CA ALA A 436 -7.74 -13.85 10.12
C ALA A 436 -8.04 -13.63 8.63
N ILE A 437 -7.07 -13.09 7.87
CA ILE A 437 -7.17 -12.93 6.41
C ILE A 437 -7.33 -14.29 5.73
N ARG A 438 -6.52 -15.31 6.06
CA ARG A 438 -6.60 -16.65 5.44
C ARG A 438 -7.99 -17.27 5.60
N GLY A 439 -8.62 -17.11 6.75
CA GLY A 439 -9.99 -17.58 6.94
C GLY A 439 -11.00 -16.85 6.04
N SER A 440 -10.86 -15.53 5.92
CA SER A 440 -11.69 -14.73 5.00
C SER A 440 -11.45 -15.09 3.54
N THR A 441 -10.20 -15.28 3.11
CA THR A 441 -9.88 -15.65 1.72
C THR A 441 -10.34 -17.07 1.40
N LYS A 442 -10.32 -18.01 2.37
CA LYS A 442 -10.90 -19.35 2.20
C LYS A 442 -12.41 -19.29 1.93
N ILE A 443 -13.15 -18.40 2.62
CA ILE A 443 -14.57 -18.15 2.32
C ILE A 443 -14.73 -17.64 0.88
N LEU A 444 -13.91 -16.67 0.48
CA LEU A 444 -13.98 -16.08 -0.87
C LEU A 444 -13.61 -17.07 -1.98
N LYS A 445 -12.72 -18.03 -1.71
CA LYS A 445 -12.38 -19.11 -2.67
C LYS A 445 -13.55 -20.05 -2.92
N ILE A 446 -14.32 -20.38 -1.87
CA ILE A 446 -15.50 -21.25 -1.98
C ILE A 446 -16.68 -20.50 -2.61
N PHE A 447 -16.77 -19.19 -2.37
CA PHE A 447 -17.83 -18.35 -2.92
C PHE A 447 -17.71 -18.08 -4.43
N LYS A 448 -16.50 -18.19 -4.97
CA LYS A 448 -16.19 -17.82 -6.35
C LYS A 448 -16.85 -18.70 -7.40
#